data_AF-A0A2P6SHK0-F1
#
_entry.id   AF-A0A2P6SHK0-F1
#
_cell.length_a   1.000
_cell.length_b   1.000
_cell.length_c   1.000
_cell.angle_alpha   90.00
_cell.angle_beta   90.00
_cell.angle_gamma   90.00
#
_symmetry.space_group_name_H-M   'P 1'
#
loop_
_entity.id
_entity.type
_entity.pdbx_description
1 polymer ?
#
loop_
_entity_poly.entity_id
_entity_poly.type
_entity_poly.pdbx_seq_one_letter_code
_entity_poly.pdbx_strand_id
1 'polypeptide(L)' 'MEFVFTSHSFEVWESWMLEGSLDECRLVNCRNSLAVLDVSIEILAIVGEDDGVTRWLE' A
#
# COMPACT_ATOMS: atom_id res chain seq x y z
N MET A 1 2.12 0.04 34.19
CA MET A 1 1.88 -0.13 32.75
C MET A 1 2.33 1.15 32.10
N GLU A 2 3.55 1.19 31.56
CA GLU A 2 4.06 2.37 30.86
C GLU A 2 3.51 2.32 29.43
N PHE A 3 2.63 3.25 29.10
CA PHE A 3 2.24 3.50 27.71
C PHE A 3 3.37 4.32 27.08
N VAL A 4 4.42 3.63 26.65
CA VAL A 4 5.43 4.24 25.79
C VAL A 4 4.82 4.33 24.40
N PHE A 5 4.13 5.44 24.13
CA PHE A 5 3.93 5.88 22.75
C PHE A 5 5.29 6.35 22.25
N THR A 6 6.10 5.42 21.74
CA THR A 6 7.18 5.81 20.87
C THR A 6 6.51 6.39 19.64
N SER A 7 6.55 7.72 19.49
CA SER A 7 6.39 8.32 18.17
C SER A 7 7.63 7.96 17.38
N HIS A 8 7.82 6.68 17.07
CA HIS A 8 8.51 6.34 15.84
C HIS A 8 7.57 6.93 14.80
N SER A 9 7.94 8.06 14.23
CA SER A 9 7.64 8.33 12.84
C SER A 9 7.99 7.03 12.14
N PHE A 10 7.01 6.15 11.98
CA PHE A 10 7.15 4.96 11.19
C PHE A 10 7.66 5.56 9.89
N GLU A 11 8.87 5.21 9.48
CA GLU A 11 9.28 5.43 8.11
C GLU A 11 8.39 4.49 7.29
N VAL A 12 7.07 4.79 7.24
CA VAL A 12 6.00 4.09 6.53
C VAL A 12 6.41 3.95 5.07
N TRP A 13 7.26 4.87 4.61
CA TRP A 13 7.62 5.06 3.24
C TRP A 13 8.49 3.94 2.66
N GLU A 14 9.30 3.26 3.47
CA GLU A 14 10.25 2.28 2.94
C GLU A 14 10.15 0.96 3.68
N SER A 15 9.84 -0.11 2.94
CA SER A 15 9.74 -1.52 3.37
C SER A 15 8.32 -2.06 3.58
N TRP A 16 7.38 -1.82 2.66
CA TRP A 16 6.15 -2.60 2.56
C TRP A 16 6.07 -3.32 1.22
N MET A 17 5.60 -4.55 1.24
CA MET A 17 5.34 -5.36 0.05
C MET A 17 3.84 -5.63 -0.05
N LEU A 18 3.28 -5.43 -1.24
CA LEU A 18 1.92 -5.85 -1.54
C LEU A 18 1.89 -7.37 -1.74
N GLU A 19 1.06 -8.05 -0.97
CA GLU A 19 0.77 -9.47 -1.17
C GLU A 19 -0.71 -9.63 -1.55
N GLY A 20 -0.99 -10.60 -2.43
CA GLY A 20 -2.35 -10.91 -2.91
C GLY A 20 -2.72 -10.25 -4.23
N SER A 21 -4.00 -10.35 -4.58
CA SER A 21 -4.63 -9.69 -5.73
C SER A 21 -5.28 -8.37 -5.31
N LEU A 22 -5.52 -7.43 -6.23
CA LEU A 22 -6.09 -6.12 -5.88
C LEU A 22 -7.41 -6.20 -5.08
N ASP A 23 -8.25 -7.19 -5.36
CA ASP A 23 -9.52 -7.40 -4.64
C ASP A 23 -9.33 -7.87 -3.18
N GLU A 24 -8.21 -8.53 -2.88
CA GLU A 24 -7.90 -9.14 -1.59
C GLU A 24 -6.39 -9.02 -1.34
N CYS A 25 -5.93 -7.81 -0.99
CA CYS A 25 -4.51 -7.53 -0.78
C CYS A 25 -4.21 -6.98 0.62
N ARG A 26 -2.94 -7.13 1.00
CA ARG A 26 -2.40 -6.62 2.24
C ARG A 26 -1.00 -6.06 2.02
N LEU A 27 -0.62 -5.09 2.84
CA LEU A 27 0.76 -4.64 2.93
C LEU A 27 1.44 -5.37 4.09
N VAL A 28 2.55 -6.04 3.80
CA VAL A 28 3.40 -6.68 4.80
C VAL A 28 4.71 -5.91 4.91
N ASN A 29 5.13 -5.59 6.14
CA ASN A 29 6.39 -4.88 6.31
C ASN A 29 7.59 -5.81 6.04
N CYS A 30 8.51 -5.42 5.16
CA CYS A 30 9.65 -6.25 4.75
C CYS A 30 10.65 -6.51 5.90
N ARG A 31 10.68 -5.67 6.94
CA ARG A 31 11.57 -5.81 8.10
C ARG A 31 10.89 -6.49 9.29
N ASN A 32 9.56 -6.57 9.29
CA ASN A 32 8.77 -7.22 10.31
C ASN A 32 7.51 -7.86 9.72
N SER A 33 7.58 -9.16 9.40
CA SER A 33 6.48 -9.90 8.76
C SER A 33 5.21 -10.03 9.60
N LEU A 34 5.26 -9.68 10.89
CA LEU A 34 4.08 -9.63 11.75
C LEU A 34 3.33 -8.30 11.66
N ALA A 35 3.94 -7.25 11.10
CA ALA A 35 3.27 -6.00 10.82
C ALA A 35 2.57 -6.10 9.46
N VAL A 36 1.25 -6.27 9.52
CA VAL A 36 0.36 -6.45 8.36
C VAL A 36 -0.73 -5.38 8.40
N LEU A 37 -1.01 -4.78 7.24
CA LEU A 37 -2.11 -3.84 7.04
C LEU A 37 -3.04 -4.38 5.96
N ASP A 38 -4.30 -4.60 6.32
CA ASP A 38 -5.35 -4.88 5.33
C ASP A 38 -5.69 -3.57 4.60
N VAL A 39 -5.59 -3.58 3.28
CA VAL A 39 -5.77 -2.39 2.44
C VAL A 39 -6.71 -2.69 1.27
N SER A 40 -7.33 -1.63 0.74
CA SER A 40 -8.06 -1.69 -0.52
C SER A 40 -7.40 -0.76 -1.52
N ILE A 41 -7.21 -1.24 -2.75
CA ILE A 41 -6.58 -0.48 -3.84
C ILE A 41 -7.60 -0.35 -4.96
N GLU A 42 -7.91 0.90 -5.31
CA GLU A 42 -8.78 1.24 -6.42
C GLU A 42 -7.94 1.91 -7.53
N ILE A 43 -8.03 1.37 -8.76
CA ILE A 43 -7.41 1.99 -9.92
C ILE A 43 -8.34 3.11 -10.39
N LEU A 44 -7.89 4.36 -10.31
CA LEU A 44 -8.71 5.51 -10.72
C LEU A 44 -8.48 5.93 -12.17
N ALA A 45 -7.35 5.55 -12.77
CA ALA A 45 -6.99 5.94 -14.12
C ALA A 45 -6.06 4.94 -14.78
N ILE A 46 -6.14 4.86 -16.11
CA ILE A 46 -5.28 4.00 -16.95
C ILE A 46 -4.63 4.81 -18.07
N VAL A 47 -3.46 4.37 -18.51
CA VAL A 47 -2.74 4.96 -19.64
C VAL A 47 -3.24 4.32 -20.94
N GLY A 48 -3.65 5.14 -21.91
CA GLY A 48 -4.04 4.65 -23.24
C GLY A 48 -2.84 4.04 -23.98
N GLU A 49 -3.00 2.83 -24.52
CA GLU A 49 -1.90 2.13 -25.20
C GLU A 49 -1.44 2.85 -26.48
N ASP A 50 -2.38 3.46 -27.21
CA ASP A 50 -2.10 4.08 -28.52
C ASP A 50 -1.48 5.48 -28.41
N ASP A 51 -1.85 6.25 -27.39
CA ASP A 51 -1.49 7.67 -27.27
C ASP A 51 -0.73 8.01 -25.98
N GLY A 52 -0.59 7.07 -25.06
CA GLY A 52 0.09 7.28 -23.77
C GLY A 52 -0.64 8.24 -22.83
N VAL A 53 -1.89 8.61 -23.12
CA VAL A 53 -2.62 9.59 -22.31
C VAL A 53 -3.36 8.88 -21.18
N THR A 54 -3.10 9.32 -19.94
CA THR A 54 -3.80 8.87 -18.74
C THR A 54 -5.24 9.39 -18.73
N ARG A 55 -6.21 8.48 -18.55
CA ARG A 55 -7.64 8.80 -18.46
C ARG A 55 -8.23 8.19 -17.19
N TRP A 56 -9.10 8.95 -16.54
CA TRP A 56 -9.87 8.45 -15.41
C TRP A 56 -10.78 7.31 -15.86
N LEU A 57 -10.91 6.28 -15.02
CA LEU A 57 -11.95 5.27 -15.16
C LEU A 57 -13.28 5.90 -14.72
N GLU A 58 -14.35 5.65 -15.46
CA GLU A 58 -15.73 6.05 -15.08
C GLU A 58 -16.28 5.19 -13.95
#